data_AF-A0A1C1A668-F1
#
_entry.id   AF-A0A1C1A668-F1
#
_cell.length_a   1.000
_cell.length_b   1.000
_cell.length_c   1.000
_cell.angle_alpha   90.00
_cell.angle_beta   90.00
_cell.angle_gamma   90.00
#
_symmetry.space_group_name_H-M   'P 1'
#
loop_
_entity.id
_entity.type
_entity.pdbx_description
1 polymer ?
#
loop_
_entity_poly.entity_id
_entity_poly.type
_entity_poly.pdbx_seq_one_letter_code
_entity_poly.pdbx_strand_id
1 'polypeptide(L)'
;MKRHTIISTDGSWVNALENEPIEAWVQPREGEAYVWGASDSIGPAAVVAKTFKVHSNEIRIATLFLSVDNYGIVLINGVPVIIDEPQDTLAFYNPGRTFHIEPFLHKGENNIVIAGFNSPSNANRSVGNPAGILARIEIQYEQ
;
A
#
# COMPACT_ATOMS: atom_id res chain seq x y z
N MET A 1 9.42 -13.26 -21.66
CA MET A 1 9.51 -12.21 -20.62
C MET A 1 8.13 -12.02 -19.99
N LYS A 2 8.02 -11.76 -18.68
CA LYS A 2 6.73 -11.41 -18.06
C LYS A 2 6.26 -10.07 -18.65
N ARG A 3 5.12 -10.07 -19.31
CA ARG A 3 4.51 -8.85 -19.90
C ARG A 3 3.81 -7.98 -18.87
N HIS A 4 3.45 -8.57 -17.74
CA HIS A 4 2.70 -7.94 -16.68
C HIS A 4 3.24 -8.46 -15.33
N THR A 5 3.41 -7.56 -14.38
CA THR A 5 3.79 -7.88 -12.99
C THR A 5 2.79 -7.24 -12.06
N ILE A 6 2.26 -8.03 -11.13
CA ILE A 6 1.38 -7.56 -10.05
C ILE A 6 2.09 -7.84 -8.73
N ILE A 7 2.16 -6.83 -7.86
CA ILE A 7 2.65 -6.94 -6.49
C ILE A 7 1.59 -6.31 -5.60
N SER A 8 1.00 -7.08 -4.69
CA SER A 8 -0.04 -6.62 -3.76
C SER A 8 0.41 -6.82 -2.32
N THR A 9 -0.17 -6.06 -1.39
CA THR A 9 -0.02 -6.31 0.05
C THR A 9 -0.58 -7.67 0.43
N ASP A 10 0.20 -8.39 1.22
CA ASP A 10 -0.13 -9.68 1.84
C ASP A 10 0.82 -9.89 3.04
N GLY A 11 0.69 -11.01 3.75
CA GLY A 11 1.51 -11.37 4.90
C GLY A 11 2.98 -11.67 4.56
N SER A 12 3.38 -11.62 3.28
CA SER A 12 4.78 -11.79 2.85
C SER A 12 5.57 -10.48 2.82
N TRP A 13 4.92 -9.35 3.09
CA TRP A 13 5.57 -8.04 3.21
C TRP A 13 6.32 -7.92 4.54
N VAL A 14 7.37 -7.10 4.55
CA VAL A 14 8.10 -6.81 5.79
C VAL A 14 7.16 -6.10 6.76
N ASN A 15 7.11 -6.61 7.99
CA ASN A 15 6.29 -6.10 9.08
C ASN A 15 4.77 -6.09 8.78
N ALA A 16 4.29 -6.92 7.85
CA ALA A 16 2.87 -7.02 7.54
C ALA A 16 2.19 -8.15 8.31
N LEU A 17 1.11 -7.81 8.99
CA LEU A 17 0.14 -8.74 9.55
C LEU A 17 -1.18 -8.55 8.80
N GLU A 18 -1.65 -9.58 8.11
CA GLU A 18 -2.95 -9.53 7.43
C GLU A 18 -4.08 -9.28 8.42
N ASN A 19 -5.04 -8.46 8.02
CA ASN A 19 -6.22 -8.21 8.81
C ASN A 19 -7.48 -8.19 7.95
N GLU A 20 -8.58 -8.64 8.55
CA GLU A 20 -9.87 -8.68 7.87
C GLU A 20 -10.30 -7.28 7.41
N PRO A 21 -10.79 -7.16 6.16
CA PRO A 21 -11.45 -5.94 5.72
C PRO A 21 -12.76 -5.74 6.46
N ILE A 22 -13.20 -4.49 6.59
CA ILE A 22 -14.56 -4.16 7.01
C ILE A 22 -15.44 -3.84 5.79
N GLU A 23 -16.76 -3.89 5.97
CA GLU A 23 -17.71 -3.69 4.86
C GLU A 23 -17.60 -2.30 4.21
N ALA A 24 -17.28 -1.27 4.99
CA ALA A 24 -17.10 0.08 4.47
C ALA A 24 -15.86 0.21 3.56
N TRP A 25 -14.99 -0.80 3.55
CA TRP A 25 -13.75 -0.74 2.80
C TRP A 25 -13.87 -1.22 1.36
N VAL A 26 -13.01 -0.71 0.48
CA VAL A 26 -12.82 -1.31 -0.84
C VAL A 26 -12.31 -2.74 -0.67
N GLN A 27 -12.98 -3.69 -1.31
CA GLN A 27 -12.72 -5.10 -1.11
C GLN A 27 -11.42 -5.53 -1.84
N PRO A 28 -10.53 -6.29 -1.19
CA PRO A 28 -9.32 -6.81 -1.83
C PRO A 28 -9.65 -7.72 -3.04
N ARG A 29 -8.80 -7.72 -4.06
CA ARG A 29 -8.87 -8.73 -5.14
C ARG A 29 -8.26 -10.06 -4.66
N GLU A 30 -8.43 -11.10 -5.46
CA GLU A 30 -7.77 -12.39 -5.22
C GLU A 30 -6.24 -12.21 -5.09
N GLY A 31 -5.66 -12.73 -4.02
CA GLY A 31 -4.24 -12.60 -3.71
C GLY A 31 -3.84 -11.27 -3.07
N GLU A 32 -4.80 -10.47 -2.62
CA GLU A 32 -4.56 -9.23 -1.88
C GLU A 32 -5.15 -9.33 -0.48
N ALA A 33 -4.48 -8.69 0.47
CA ALA A 33 -4.98 -8.54 1.82
C ALA A 33 -4.74 -7.10 2.31
N TYR A 34 -5.65 -6.63 3.16
CA TYR A 34 -5.30 -5.53 4.05
C TYR A 34 -4.27 -6.02 5.05
N VAL A 35 -3.30 -5.16 5.32
CA VAL A 35 -2.24 -5.43 6.29
C VAL A 35 -2.12 -4.28 7.29
N TRP A 36 -1.61 -4.62 8.46
CA TRP A 36 -1.13 -3.67 9.48
C TRP A 36 0.24 -4.10 10.02
N GLY A 37 0.78 -3.36 10.99
CA GLY A 37 2.10 -3.63 11.56
C GLY A 37 2.13 -4.93 12.36
N ALA A 38 2.98 -5.88 11.99
CA ALA A 38 3.18 -7.11 12.77
C ALA A 38 3.88 -6.85 14.12
N SER A 39 4.78 -5.87 14.18
CA SER A 39 5.47 -5.46 15.40
C SER A 39 4.57 -4.77 16.42
N ASP A 40 3.49 -4.13 15.96
CA ASP A 40 2.47 -3.48 16.78
C ASP A 40 1.10 -3.52 16.05
N SER A 41 0.37 -4.62 16.23
CA SER A 41 -0.86 -4.92 15.48
C SER A 41 -2.08 -4.11 15.93
N ILE A 42 -1.95 -3.38 17.03
CA ILE A 42 -2.99 -2.51 17.59
C ILE A 42 -2.57 -1.04 17.61
N GLY A 43 -1.32 -0.73 17.29
CA GLY A 43 -0.78 0.62 17.35
C GLY A 43 -1.51 1.61 16.42
N PRO A 44 -1.32 2.92 16.67
CA PRO A 44 -1.93 3.98 15.88
C PRO A 44 -1.29 4.16 14.50
N ALA A 45 -0.13 3.53 14.26
CA ALA A 45 0.58 3.61 13.00
C ALA A 45 1.26 2.27 12.68
N ALA A 46 1.47 2.02 11.39
CA ALA A 46 2.18 0.86 10.90
C ALA A 46 3.11 1.25 9.74
N VAL A 47 4.24 0.56 9.63
CA VAL A 47 5.13 0.65 8.47
C VAL A 47 5.29 -0.74 7.89
N VAL A 48 4.94 -0.89 6.61
CA VAL A 48 5.12 -2.13 5.83
C VAL A 48 5.98 -1.85 4.60
N ALA A 49 6.73 -2.84 4.15
CA ALA A 49 7.64 -2.66 3.03
C ALA A 49 7.79 -3.91 2.18
N LYS A 50 8.17 -3.71 0.91
CA LYS A 50 8.47 -4.80 -0.02
C LYS A 50 9.58 -4.40 -0.99
N THR A 51 10.45 -5.36 -1.23
CA THR A 51 11.40 -5.34 -2.35
C THR A 51 10.82 -6.14 -3.52
N PHE A 52 10.88 -5.59 -4.73
CA PHE A 52 10.36 -6.24 -5.93
C PHE A 52 11.27 -5.98 -7.15
N LYS A 53 11.12 -6.82 -8.18
CA LYS A 53 11.95 -6.71 -9.40
C LYS A 53 11.16 -6.15 -10.56
N VAL A 54 11.75 -5.17 -11.22
CA VAL A 54 11.32 -4.62 -12.51
C VAL A 54 12.23 -5.20 -13.60
N HIS A 55 11.63 -5.82 -14.61
CA HIS A 55 12.36 -6.65 -15.59
C HIS A 55 12.95 -5.85 -16.76
N SER A 56 12.35 -4.72 -17.10
CA SER A 56 12.77 -3.85 -18.20
C SER A 56 12.61 -2.37 -17.81
N ASN A 57 13.40 -1.50 -18.44
CA ASN A 57 13.19 -0.04 -18.38
C ASN A 57 12.08 0.41 -19.34
N GLU A 58 11.68 -0.46 -20.28
CA GLU A 58 10.61 -0.21 -21.24
C GLU A 58 9.27 -0.50 -20.56
N ILE A 59 8.92 0.32 -19.57
CA ILE A 59 7.62 0.28 -18.89
C ILE A 59 6.65 1.09 -19.73
N ARG A 60 5.56 0.46 -20.17
CA ARG A 60 4.46 1.13 -20.86
C ARG A 60 3.58 1.90 -19.87
N ILE A 61 3.23 1.23 -18.77
CA ILE A 61 2.43 1.78 -17.69
C ILE A 61 2.78 1.07 -16.38
N ALA A 62 2.88 1.83 -15.31
CA ALA A 62 3.02 1.31 -13.96
C ALA A 62 2.15 2.12 -13.01
N THR A 63 1.26 1.43 -12.30
CA THR A 63 0.32 2.07 -11.38
C THR A 63 0.47 1.51 -9.98
N LEU A 64 0.23 2.37 -8.99
CA LEU A 64 0.03 2.02 -7.59
C LEU A 64 -1.42 2.33 -7.23
N PHE A 65 -2.21 1.31 -6.94
CA PHE A 65 -3.44 1.46 -6.18
C PHE A 65 -3.11 1.49 -4.69
N LEU A 66 -3.63 2.47 -3.96
CA LEU A 66 -3.52 2.58 -2.50
C LEU A 66 -4.88 2.84 -1.89
N SER A 67 -5.25 2.01 -0.92
CA SER A 67 -6.36 2.21 0.01
C SER A 67 -5.82 2.11 1.44
N VAL A 68 -6.12 3.11 2.25
CA VAL A 68 -5.69 3.21 3.65
C VAL A 68 -6.83 3.72 4.50
N ASP A 69 -6.90 3.26 5.74
CA ASP A 69 -7.78 3.84 6.76
C ASP A 69 -6.91 4.24 7.98
N ASN A 70 -6.61 5.53 8.22
CA ASN A 70 -7.21 6.71 7.57
C ASN A 70 -6.33 7.33 6.47
N TYR A 71 -5.04 7.57 6.71
CA TYR A 71 -4.13 8.25 5.76
C TYR A 71 -2.77 7.56 5.68
N GLY A 72 -1.97 7.86 4.65
CA GLY A 72 -0.68 7.20 4.48
C GLY A 72 0.40 8.02 3.75
N ILE A 73 1.63 7.54 3.90
CA ILE A 73 2.80 8.01 3.17
C ILE A 73 3.38 6.83 2.40
N VAL A 74 3.66 7.03 1.11
CA VAL A 74 4.32 6.02 0.27
C VAL A 74 5.63 6.55 -0.27
N LEU A 75 6.69 5.79 -0.06
CA LEU A 75 7.99 6.01 -0.65
C LEU A 75 8.31 4.87 -1.62
N ILE A 76 8.75 5.20 -2.84
CA ILE A 76 9.33 4.23 -3.77
C ILE A 76 10.79 4.62 -3.99
N ASN A 77 11.71 3.68 -3.74
CA ASN A 77 13.15 3.91 -3.82
C ASN A 77 13.61 5.13 -3.00
N GLY A 78 12.96 5.38 -1.85
CA GLY A 78 13.23 6.52 -0.97
C GLY A 78 12.63 7.85 -1.43
N VAL A 79 11.99 7.90 -2.61
CA VAL A 79 11.33 9.10 -3.14
C VAL A 79 9.86 9.11 -2.74
N PRO A 80 9.33 10.22 -2.18
CA PRO A 80 7.91 10.33 -1.87
C PRO A 80 7.04 10.29 -3.13
N VAL A 81 6.07 9.38 -3.13
CA VAL A 81 5.03 9.25 -4.17
C VAL A 81 3.70 9.79 -3.66
N ILE A 82 3.39 9.52 -2.39
CA ILE A 82 2.15 9.93 -1.73
C ILE A 82 2.50 10.47 -0.35
N ILE A 83 1.93 11.61 0.00
CA ILE A 83 1.92 12.19 1.34
C ILE A 83 0.49 12.67 1.58
N ASP A 84 -0.31 11.88 2.27
CA ASP A 84 -1.66 12.26 2.64
C ASP A 84 -1.66 13.17 3.87
N GLU A 85 -2.60 14.11 3.90
CA GLU A 85 -2.91 14.90 5.10
C GLU A 85 -3.86 14.11 6.01
N PRO A 86 -3.73 14.19 7.35
CA PRO A 86 -4.68 13.59 8.28
C PRO A 86 -6.12 14.05 8.00
N GLN A 87 -7.07 13.13 8.12
CA GLN A 87 -8.49 13.40 7.91
C GLN A 87 -9.30 13.03 9.15
N ASP A 88 -10.29 13.86 9.47
CA ASP A 88 -11.25 13.61 10.56
C ASP A 88 -12.40 12.69 10.12
N THR A 89 -12.55 12.49 8.82
CA THR A 89 -13.59 11.62 8.25
C THR A 89 -13.11 10.17 8.27
N LEU A 90 -13.90 9.27 8.86
CA LEU A 90 -13.61 7.82 8.85
C LEU A 90 -13.50 7.29 7.42
N ALA A 91 -12.55 6.38 7.18
CA ALA A 91 -12.37 5.70 5.90
C ALA A 91 -12.18 6.66 4.70
N PHE A 92 -11.67 7.89 4.90
CA PHE A 92 -11.61 8.91 3.85
C PHE A 92 -10.82 8.47 2.61
N TYR A 93 -9.63 7.90 2.80
CA TYR A 93 -8.80 7.40 1.69
C TYR A 93 -9.04 5.92 1.39
N ASN A 94 -9.98 5.28 2.09
CA ASN A 94 -10.25 3.87 1.91
C ASN A 94 -10.90 3.51 0.55
N PRO A 95 -11.76 4.34 -0.10
CA PRO A 95 -12.26 4.05 -1.44
C PRO A 95 -11.16 3.72 -2.47
N GLY A 96 -9.92 4.11 -2.17
CA GLY A 96 -8.75 3.74 -2.93
C GLY A 96 -8.48 4.74 -4.05
N ARG A 97 -7.21 4.96 -4.33
CA ARG A 97 -6.74 5.89 -5.36
C ARG A 97 -5.63 5.22 -6.15
N THR A 98 -5.54 5.55 -7.43
CA THR A 98 -4.53 5.00 -8.34
C THR A 98 -3.58 6.10 -8.78
N PHE A 99 -2.29 5.83 -8.72
CA PHE A 99 -1.21 6.76 -9.05
C PHE A 99 -0.31 6.16 -10.11
N HIS A 100 0.16 7.00 -11.02
CA HIS A 100 1.21 6.65 -11.98
C HIS A 100 2.57 6.66 -11.28
N ILE A 101 3.30 5.54 -11.36
CA ILE A 101 4.55 5.34 -10.63
C ILE A 101 5.76 5.06 -11.53
N GLU A 102 5.59 5.05 -12.85
CA GLU A 102 6.66 4.86 -13.83
C GLU A 102 7.91 5.72 -13.52
N PRO A 103 7.78 7.02 -13.16
CA PRO A 103 8.93 7.87 -12.90
C PRO A 103 9.77 7.47 -11.68
N PHE A 104 9.23 6.62 -10.79
CA PHE A 104 9.90 6.21 -9.55
C PHE A 104 10.55 4.82 -9.65
N LEU A 105 10.36 4.13 -10.77
CA LEU A 105 10.85 2.78 -10.98
C LEU A 105 12.13 2.77 -11.84
N HIS A 106 12.97 1.76 -11.61
CA HIS A 106 14.12 1.47 -12.45
C HIS A 106 14.24 -0.04 -12.70
N LYS A 107 14.88 -0.45 -13.81
CA LYS A 107 15.20 -1.87 -14.02
C LYS A 107 16.02 -2.43 -12.86
N GLY A 108 15.70 -3.66 -12.47
CA GLY A 108 16.33 -4.34 -11.35
C GLY A 108 15.47 -4.29 -10.09
N GLU A 109 16.13 -4.17 -8.95
CA GLU A 109 15.49 -4.20 -7.64
C GLU A 109 14.93 -2.83 -7.25
N ASN A 110 13.68 -2.78 -6.83
CA ASN A 110 13.01 -1.57 -6.34
C ASN A 110 12.44 -1.86 -4.95
N ASN A 111 12.26 -0.80 -4.17
CA ASN A 111 11.70 -0.88 -2.82
C ASN A 111 10.49 0.04 -2.70
N ILE A 112 9.45 -0.44 -2.05
CA ILE A 112 8.31 0.36 -1.60
C ILE A 112 8.22 0.29 -0.07
N VAL A 113 7.99 1.44 0.55
CA VAL A 113 7.68 1.58 1.97
C VAL A 113 6.36 2.34 2.09
N ILE A 114 5.44 1.80 2.87
CA ILE A 114 4.14 2.40 3.16
C ILE A 114 4.03 2.59 4.67
N ALA A 115 3.87 3.83 5.10
CA ALA A 115 3.48 4.17 6.46
C ALA A 115 1.98 4.48 6.47
N GLY A 116 1.20 3.72 7.22
CA GLY A 116 -0.23 3.95 7.44
C GLY A 116 -0.48 4.49 8.84
N PHE A 117 -1.45 5.39 8.96
CA PHE A 117 -1.80 6.05 10.21
C PHE A 117 -3.30 5.97 10.45
N ASN A 118 -3.68 5.59 11.66
CA ASN A 118 -5.05 5.65 12.12
C ASN A 118 -5.44 7.09 12.49
N SER A 119 -6.73 7.40 12.46
CA SER A 119 -7.26 8.70 12.91
C SER A 119 -8.22 8.51 14.08
N PRO A 120 -8.17 9.34 15.13
CA PRO A 120 -7.12 10.35 15.39
C PRO A 120 -5.74 9.70 15.58
N SER A 121 -4.67 10.47 15.36
CA SER A 121 -3.29 9.94 15.21
C SER A 121 -2.70 9.23 16.43
N ASN A 122 -3.38 9.29 17.58
CA ASN A 122 -3.02 8.60 18.82
C ASN A 122 -3.97 7.45 19.17
N ALA A 123 -4.98 7.17 18.34
CA ALA A 123 -5.95 6.12 18.58
C ALA A 123 -5.45 4.78 18.03
N ASN A 124 -5.39 3.80 18.91
CA ASN A 124 -5.07 2.42 18.57
C ASN A 124 -6.11 1.84 17.60
N ARG A 125 -5.63 0.95 16.72
CA ARG A 125 -6.47 0.10 15.91
C ARG A 125 -7.31 -0.80 16.81
N SER A 126 -8.61 -0.89 16.52
CA SER A 126 -9.54 -1.79 17.21
C SER A 126 -10.72 -2.12 16.28
N VAL A 127 -11.65 -2.97 16.74
CA VAL A 127 -12.88 -3.25 15.99
C VAL A 127 -13.72 -1.97 15.79
N GLY A 128 -13.73 -1.06 16.78
CA GLY A 128 -14.45 0.22 16.70
C GLY A 128 -13.67 1.36 16.06
N ASN A 129 -12.38 1.15 15.77
CA ASN A 129 -11.52 2.11 15.09
C ASN A 129 -10.55 1.35 14.17
N PRO A 130 -11.05 0.79 13.06
CA PRO A 130 -10.28 -0.09 12.21
C PRO A 130 -9.21 0.70 11.46
N ALA A 131 -8.09 0.04 11.17
CA ALA A 131 -7.01 0.57 10.35
C ALA A 131 -6.42 -0.54 9.50
N GLY A 132 -6.00 -0.19 8.29
CA GLY A 132 -5.50 -1.15 7.32
C GLY A 132 -4.84 -0.45 6.13
N ILE A 133 -3.89 -1.16 5.52
CA ILE A 133 -3.20 -0.76 4.30
C ILE A 133 -3.47 -1.83 3.24
N LEU A 134 -4.04 -1.44 2.11
CA LEU A 134 -4.15 -2.25 0.91
C LEU A 134 -3.44 -1.52 -0.22
N ALA A 135 -2.43 -2.17 -0.82
CA ALA A 135 -1.74 -1.63 -1.97
C ALA A 135 -1.57 -2.67 -3.07
N ARG A 136 -1.64 -2.21 -4.33
CA ARG A 136 -1.37 -3.03 -5.52
C ARG A 136 -0.56 -2.23 -6.53
N ILE A 137 0.59 -2.75 -6.90
CA ILE A 137 1.41 -2.28 -8.00
C ILE A 137 1.10 -3.15 -9.23
N GLU A 138 0.74 -2.53 -10.35
CA GLU A 138 0.58 -3.20 -11.64
C GLU A 138 1.59 -2.59 -12.62
N ILE A 139 2.44 -3.42 -13.25
CA ILE A 139 3.49 -2.97 -14.19
C ILE A 139 3.32 -3.71 -15.51
N GLN A 140 3.08 -2.97 -16.60
CA GLN A 140 3.02 -3.46 -17.96
C GLN A 140 4.24 -2.97 -18.74
N TYR A 141 4.90 -3.88 -19.45
CA TYR A 141 6.07 -3.58 -20.26
C TYR A 141 5.70 -3.38 -21.74
N GLU A 142 6.52 -2.65 -22.47
CA GLU A 142 6.46 -2.60 -23.93
C GLU A 142 6.71 -4.00 -24.53
N GLN A 143 6.20 -4.22 -25.74
CA GLN A 143 6.23 -5.53 -26.42
C GLN A 143 7.57 -5.83 -27.10
#